data_AF-A0A6M1ZN78-F1
#
_entry.id   AF-A0A6M1ZN78-F1
#
_cell.length_a   1.000
_cell.length_b   1.000
_cell.length_c   1.000
_cell.angle_alpha   90.00
_cell.angle_beta   90.00
_cell.angle_gamma   90.00
#
_symmetry.space_group_name_H-M   'P 1'
#
loop_
_entity.id
_entity.type
_entity.pdbx_description
1 polymer ?
#
loop_
_entity_poly.entity_id
_entity_poly.type
_entity_poly.pdbx_seq_one_letter_code
_entity_poly.pdbx_strand_id
1 'polypeptide(L)'
;MAQPIMSKRKAHSLSFALFLIGLAIITYFKYWWPGIMLTVGIPIALKQYLVGRRFDTIISLIVFLGAFITVQFDIKWEVVLPVLFTIGGLYVFFREFFGPKDITEADIEENQNKEIEEEEEEEEKKH
;
A
#
# COMPACT_ATOMS: atom_id res chain seq x y z
N MET A 1 11.50 3.83 13.44
CA MET A 1 11.99 3.28 12.16
C MET A 1 11.92 1.76 12.24
N ALA A 2 10.96 1.13 11.56
CA ALA A 2 10.78 -0.33 11.62
C ALA A 2 11.82 -1.00 10.72
N GLN A 3 12.62 -1.91 11.30
CA GLN A 3 13.66 -2.62 10.56
C GLN A 3 13.02 -3.56 9.50
N PRO A 4 13.57 -3.61 8.27
CA PRO A 4 13.07 -4.49 7.23
C PRO A 4 13.28 -5.96 7.63
N ILE A 5 12.19 -6.73 7.66
CA ILE A 5 12.21 -8.15 8.10
C ILE A 5 12.90 -9.03 7.03
N MET A 6 12.97 -8.57 5.78
CA MET A 6 13.53 -9.33 4.67
C MET A 6 14.16 -8.44 3.59
N SER A 7 15.20 -8.94 2.93
CA SER A 7 15.81 -8.32 1.74
C SER A 7 14.77 -8.08 0.62
N LYS A 8 14.81 -6.90 -0.01
CA LYS A 8 13.88 -6.47 -1.09
C LYS A 8 13.72 -7.54 -2.20
N ARG A 9 14.80 -8.25 -2.56
CA ARG A 9 14.77 -9.34 -3.58
C ARG A 9 13.91 -10.52 -3.15
N LYS A 10 14.05 -10.98 -1.91
CA LYS A 10 13.28 -12.13 -1.40
C LYS A 10 11.80 -11.77 -1.22
N ALA A 11 11.51 -10.54 -0.77
CA ALA A 11 10.13 -10.04 -0.68
C ALA A 11 9.45 -9.99 -2.06
N HIS A 12 10.18 -9.60 -3.11
CA HIS A 12 9.67 -9.59 -4.48
C HIS A 12 9.37 -11.01 -4.99
N SER A 13 10.31 -11.95 -4.84
CA SER A 13 10.09 -13.34 -5.24
C SER A 13 8.93 -14.00 -4.49
N LEU A 14 8.79 -13.74 -3.18
CA LEU A 14 7.70 -14.28 -2.38
C LEU A 14 6.34 -13.71 -2.82
N SER A 15 6.28 -12.41 -3.08
CA SER A 15 5.06 -11.75 -3.56
C SER A 15 4.65 -12.31 -4.93
N PHE A 16 5.61 -12.49 -5.83
CA PHE A 16 5.34 -13.05 -7.15
C PHE A 16 4.87 -14.52 -7.07
N ALA A 17 5.48 -15.33 -6.21
CA ALA A 17 5.01 -16.69 -5.96
C ALA A 17 3.57 -16.71 -5.42
N LEU A 18 3.25 -15.83 -4.47
CA LEU A 18 1.91 -15.70 -3.90
C LEU A 18 0.88 -15.27 -4.95
N PHE A 19 1.26 -14.34 -5.84
CA PHE A 19 0.44 -13.91 -6.96
C PHE A 19 0.10 -15.08 -7.91
N LEU A 20 1.09 -15.88 -8.29
CA LEU A 20 0.88 -17.04 -9.17
C LEU A 20 -0.02 -18.10 -8.53
N ILE A 21 0.14 -18.35 -7.22
CA ILE A 21 -0.74 -19.26 -6.48
C ILE A 21 -2.17 -18.73 -6.46
N GLY A 22 -2.37 -17.44 -6.15
CA GLY A 22 -3.69 -16.81 -6.18
C GLY A 22 -4.34 -16.91 -7.57
N LEU A 23 -3.56 -16.71 -8.63
CA LEU A 23 -4.04 -16.78 -10.02
C LEU A 23 -4.47 -18.21 -10.40
N ALA A 24 -3.72 -19.22 -9.96
CA ALA A 24 -4.09 -20.62 -10.13
C ALA A 24 -5.40 -20.96 -9.40
N ILE A 25 -5.57 -20.48 -8.17
CA ILE A 25 -6.79 -20.67 -7.38
C ILE A 25 -7.99 -20.04 -8.09
N ILE A 26 -7.92 -18.76 -8.50
CA ILE A 26 -9.04 -18.10 -9.19
C ILE A 26 -9.43 -18.86 -10.46
N THR A 27 -8.44 -19.28 -11.24
CA THR A 27 -8.67 -19.98 -12.51
C THR A 27 -9.39 -21.31 -12.29
N TYR A 28 -9.03 -22.04 -11.22
CA TYR A 28 -9.71 -23.27 -10.83
C TYR A 28 -11.15 -23.02 -10.39
N PHE A 29 -11.37 -22.02 -9.55
CA PHE A 29 -12.67 -21.71 -8.97
C PHE A 29 -13.60 -20.94 -9.93
N LYS A 30 -13.12 -20.49 -11.09
CA LYS A 30 -13.83 -19.70 -12.12
C LYS A 30 -14.44 -18.38 -11.62
N TYR A 31 -14.18 -17.98 -10.38
CA TYR A 31 -14.57 -16.68 -9.82
C TYR A 31 -13.58 -15.59 -10.25
N TRP A 32 -13.60 -15.27 -11.54
CA TRP A 32 -12.74 -14.24 -12.15
C TRP A 32 -12.90 -12.88 -11.47
N TRP A 33 -14.14 -12.49 -11.20
CA TRP A 33 -14.49 -11.29 -10.45
C TRP A 33 -15.30 -11.71 -9.22
N PRO A 34 -14.99 -11.24 -8.00
CA PRO A 34 -13.95 -10.30 -7.56
C PRO A 34 -12.57 -10.93 -7.23
N GLY A 35 -12.36 -12.21 -7.53
CA GLY A 35 -11.16 -12.96 -7.13
C GLY A 35 -9.83 -12.32 -7.52
N ILE A 36 -9.74 -11.76 -8.74
CA ILE A 36 -8.52 -11.10 -9.25
C ILE A 36 -8.07 -9.94 -8.36
N MET A 37 -8.99 -9.16 -7.78
CA MET A 37 -8.63 -8.07 -6.88
C MET A 37 -7.85 -8.56 -5.66
N LEU A 38 -8.26 -9.68 -5.06
CA LEU A 38 -7.54 -10.26 -3.93
C LEU A 38 -6.19 -10.85 -4.36
N THR A 39 -6.15 -11.50 -5.51
CA THR A 39 -4.90 -12.09 -6.00
C THR A 39 -3.85 -11.04 -6.33
N VAL A 40 -4.24 -9.85 -6.78
CA VAL A 40 -3.31 -8.73 -6.98
C VAL A 40 -3.03 -7.99 -5.66
N GLY A 41 -4.06 -7.78 -4.84
CA GLY A 41 -3.98 -7.00 -3.61
C GLY A 41 -3.14 -7.65 -2.51
N ILE A 42 -3.31 -8.96 -2.29
CA ILE A 42 -2.62 -9.68 -1.21
C ILE A 42 -1.08 -9.68 -1.41
N PRO A 43 -0.53 -9.98 -2.60
CA PRO A 43 0.91 -9.87 -2.86
C PRO A 43 1.46 -8.46 -2.69
N ILE A 44 0.71 -7.43 -3.09
CA ILE A 44 1.14 -6.03 -2.95
C ILE A 44 1.18 -5.63 -1.48
N ALA A 45 0.12 -5.94 -0.72
CA ALA A 45 0.06 -5.68 0.72
C ALA A 45 1.15 -6.45 1.46
N LEU A 46 1.38 -7.72 1.09
CA LEU A 46 2.45 -8.54 1.65
C LEU A 46 3.83 -7.95 1.35
N LYS A 47 4.11 -7.52 0.12
CA LYS A 47 5.35 -6.81 -0.22
C LYS A 47 5.56 -5.59 0.66
N GLN A 48 4.54 -4.75 0.81
CA GLN A 48 4.61 -3.55 1.65
C GLN A 48 4.84 -3.90 3.13
N TYR A 49 4.21 -4.98 3.62
CA TYR A 49 4.37 -5.47 4.99
C TYR A 49 5.82 -5.91 5.26
N LEU A 50 6.40 -6.71 4.35
CA LEU A 50 7.79 -7.18 4.49
C LEU A 50 8.82 -6.04 4.42
N VAL A 51 8.49 -4.94 3.73
CA VAL A 51 9.35 -3.75 3.61
C VAL A 51 9.29 -2.85 4.86
N GLY A 52 8.37 -3.10 5.79
CA GLY A 52 8.30 -2.38 7.07
C GLY A 52 7.43 -1.11 7.05
N ARG A 53 6.78 -0.78 5.92
CA ARG A 53 5.81 0.32 5.84
C ARG A 53 4.43 -0.13 6.30
N ARG A 54 4.28 -0.27 7.62
CA ARG A 54 3.04 -0.71 8.28
C ARG A 54 1.81 0.14 7.88
N PHE A 55 1.99 1.45 7.73
CA PHE A 55 0.91 2.37 7.31
C PHE A 55 0.44 2.10 5.87
N ASP A 56 1.36 2.04 4.91
CA ASP A 56 1.03 1.72 3.51
C ASP A 56 0.34 0.34 3.39
N THR A 57 0.77 -0.65 4.19
CA THR A 57 0.12 -1.97 4.25
C THR A 57 -1.31 -1.89 4.77
N ILE A 58 -1.57 -1.13 5.83
CA ILE A 58 -2.92 -1.01 6.40
C ILE A 58 -3.84 -0.32 5.40
N ILE A 59 -3.37 0.76 4.76
CA ILE A 59 -4.14 1.49 3.75
C ILE A 59 -4.44 0.59 2.55
N SER A 60 -3.43 -0.09 2.00
CA SER A 60 -3.64 -0.97 0.84
C SER A 60 -4.57 -2.14 1.18
N LEU A 61 -4.45 -2.72 2.38
CA LEU A 61 -5.34 -3.78 2.84
C LEU A 61 -6.78 -3.28 2.98
N ILE A 62 -7.00 -2.11 3.56
CA ILE A 62 -8.34 -1.49 3.64
C ILE A 62 -8.92 -1.23 2.26
N VAL A 63 -8.12 -0.70 1.32
CA VAL A 63 -8.58 -0.40 -0.05
C VAL A 63 -8.94 -1.69 -0.79
N PHE A 64 -8.06 -2.67 -0.82
CA PHE A 64 -8.31 -3.92 -1.54
C PHE A 64 -9.44 -4.74 -0.91
N LEU A 65 -9.50 -4.82 0.42
CA LEU A 65 -10.55 -5.56 1.12
C LEU A 65 -11.90 -4.83 1.04
N GLY A 66 -11.91 -3.51 1.17
CA GLY A 66 -13.10 -2.67 0.99
C GLY A 66 -13.66 -2.75 -0.42
N ALA A 67 -12.79 -2.68 -1.44
CA ALA A 67 -13.18 -2.86 -2.83
C ALA A 67 -13.72 -4.27 -3.10
N PHE A 68 -13.06 -5.30 -2.57
CA PHE A 68 -13.53 -6.69 -2.67
C PHE A 68 -14.93 -6.86 -2.07
N ILE A 69 -15.17 -6.35 -0.85
CA ILE A 69 -16.48 -6.41 -0.18
C ILE A 69 -17.53 -5.66 -1.01
N THR A 70 -17.20 -4.48 -1.52
CA THR A 70 -18.12 -3.67 -2.33
C THR A 70 -18.60 -4.44 -3.56
N VAL A 71 -17.68 -5.11 -4.26
CA VAL A 71 -17.99 -5.90 -5.45
C VAL A 71 -18.68 -7.23 -5.10
N GLN A 72 -18.25 -7.91 -4.02
CA GLN A 72 -18.80 -9.22 -3.64
C GLN A 72 -20.24 -9.15 -3.12
N PHE A 73 -20.61 -8.05 -2.48
CA PHE A 73 -21.94 -7.85 -1.90
C PHE A 73 -22.86 -6.97 -2.77
N ASP A 74 -22.43 -6.61 -3.99
CA ASP A 74 -23.15 -5.73 -4.91
C ASP A 74 -23.67 -4.46 -4.20
N ILE A 75 -22.81 -3.85 -3.38
CA ILE A 75 -23.21 -2.73 -2.52
C ILE A 75 -23.52 -1.53 -3.41
N LYS A 76 -24.74 -1.01 -3.28
CA LYS A 76 -25.17 0.21 -3.98
C LYS A 76 -24.24 1.39 -3.62
N TRP A 77 -23.89 2.18 -4.63
CA TRP A 77 -23.09 3.41 -4.46
C TRP A 77 -23.68 4.39 -3.45
N GLU A 78 -25.00 4.37 -3.26
CA GLU A 78 -25.73 5.12 -2.22
C GLU A 78 -25.27 4.81 -0.79
N VAL A 79 -24.75 3.61 -0.54
CA VAL A 79 -24.22 3.18 0.77
C VAL A 79 -22.71 3.37 0.83
N VAL A 80 -22.00 3.13 -0.29
CA VAL A 80 -20.54 3.30 -0.37
C VAL A 80 -20.13 4.75 -0.12
N LEU A 81 -20.81 5.72 -0.75
CA LEU A 81 -20.50 7.14 -0.62
C LEU A 81 -20.57 7.64 0.84
N PRO A 82 -21.69 7.45 1.57
CA PRO A 82 -21.78 7.86 2.97
C PRO A 82 -20.73 7.19 3.86
N VAL A 83 -20.45 5.90 3.65
CA VAL A 83 -19.43 5.19 4.42
C VAL A 83 -18.05 5.77 4.14
N LEU A 84 -17.71 6.03 2.88
CA LEU A 84 -16.43 6.63 2.49
C LEU A 84 -16.28 8.04 3.06
N PHE A 85 -17.32 8.88 2.99
CA PHE A 85 -17.35 10.20 3.59
C PHE A 85 -17.25 10.15 5.12
N THR A 86 -17.90 9.19 5.77
CA THR A 86 -17.82 9.02 7.21
C THR A 86 -16.40 8.63 7.63
N ILE A 87 -15.77 7.66 6.95
CA ILE A 87 -14.39 7.26 7.23
C ILE A 87 -13.42 8.41 6.94
N GLY A 88 -13.58 9.11 5.82
CA GLY A 88 -12.75 10.26 5.45
C GLY A 88 -12.88 11.42 6.44
N GLY A 89 -14.11 11.75 6.83
CA GLY A 89 -14.38 12.76 7.86
C GLY A 89 -13.81 12.37 9.23
N LEU A 90 -13.94 11.09 9.60
CA LEU A 90 -13.36 10.55 10.82
C LEU A 90 -11.83 10.60 10.78
N TYR A 91 -11.21 10.28 9.64
CA TYR A 91 -9.76 10.38 9.44
C TYR A 91 -9.27 11.83 9.60
N VAL A 92 -9.93 12.79 8.95
CA VAL A 92 -9.59 14.23 9.09
C VAL A 92 -9.78 14.67 10.55
N PHE A 93 -10.87 14.27 11.19
CA PHE A 93 -11.14 14.60 12.59
C PHE A 93 -10.05 14.05 13.53
N PHE A 94 -9.65 12.78 13.37
CA PHE A 94 -8.58 12.19 14.17
C PHE A 94 -7.20 12.79 13.85
N ARG A 95 -6.92 13.12 12.59
CA ARG A 95 -5.69 13.82 12.21
C ARG A 95 -5.63 15.19 12.87
N GLU A 96 -6.72 15.94 12.85
CA GLU A 96 -6.80 17.28 13.46
C GLU A 96 -6.70 17.22 15.00
N PHE A 97 -7.34 16.24 15.64
CA PHE A 97 -7.37 16.13 17.11
C PHE A 97 -6.19 15.38 17.73
N PHE A 98 -5.54 14.45 17.01
CA PHE A 98 -4.53 13.55 17.55
C PHE A 98 -3.22 13.51 16.74
N GLY A 99 -3.12 14.20 15.60
CA GLY A 99 -1.96 14.15 14.71
C GLY A 99 -0.73 14.87 15.27
N PRO A 100 0.41 14.18 15.45
CA PRO A 100 1.73 14.81 15.53
C PRO A 100 2.06 15.43 14.16
N LYS A 101 2.73 16.60 14.17
CA LYS A 101 3.21 17.34 13.00
C LYS A 101 3.66 16.41 11.88
N ASP A 102 3.02 16.61 10.75
CA ASP A 102 3.03 15.88 9.50
C ASP A 102 4.42 15.52 9.00
N ILE A 103 4.57 14.30 8.48
CA ILE A 103 5.50 14.06 7.37
C ILE A 103 4.80 14.67 6.15
N THR A 104 5.00 15.97 5.97
CA THR A 104 4.39 16.75 4.88
C THR A 104 5.08 16.36 3.57
N GLU A 105 4.44 16.57 2.43
CA GLU A 105 5.08 16.44 1.11
C GLU A 105 6.43 17.20 1.01
N ALA A 106 6.63 18.22 1.85
CA ALA A 106 7.91 18.91 2.06
C ALA A 106 9.07 18.00 2.56
N ASP A 107 8.81 16.98 3.38
CA ASP A 107 9.82 16.03 3.87
C ASP A 107 10.23 14.99 2.79
N ILE A 108 9.37 14.80 1.78
CA ILE A 108 9.64 13.95 0.62
C ILE A 108 10.55 14.69 -0.36
N GLU A 109 10.27 15.98 -0.59
CA GLU A 109 11.11 16.84 -1.45
C GLU A 109 12.49 17.11 -0.81
N GLU A 110 12.58 17.30 0.52
CA GLU A 110 13.87 17.50 1.21
C GLU A 110 14.79 16.28 1.14
N ASN A 111 14.23 15.05 1.23
CA ASN A 111 15.04 13.83 1.06
C ASN A 111 15.51 13.64 -0.38
N GLN A 112 14.69 14.00 -1.39
CA GLN A 112 15.09 13.90 -2.79
C GLN A 112 16.22 14.87 -3.13
N ASN A 113 16.17 16.10 -2.63
CA ASN A 113 17.24 17.08 -2.87
C ASN A 113 18.55 16.69 -2.17
N LYS A 114 18.49 16.13 -0.96
CA LYS A 114 19.69 15.62 -0.27
C LYS A 114 20.34 14.44 -1.01
N GLU A 115 19.55 13.52 -1.56
CA GLU A 115 20.10 12.42 -2.37
C GLU A 115 20.80 12.94 -3.64
N ILE A 116 20.31 14.01 -4.26
CA ILE A 116 20.93 14.62 -5.45
C ILE A 116 22.22 15.39 -5.09
N GLU A 117 22.24 16.12 -3.97
CA GLU A 117 23.44 16.81 -3.46
C GLU A 117 24.56 15.83 -3.09
N GLU A 118 24.22 14.69 -2.48
CA GLU A 118 25.19 13.64 -2.13
C GLU A 118 25.77 12.94 -3.38
N GLU A 119 24.99 12.77 -4.45
CA GLU A 119 25.49 12.25 -5.73
C GLU A 119 26.43 13.25 -6.43
N GLU A 120 26.12 14.56 -6.41
CA GLU A 120 26.99 15.60 -6.98
C GLU A 120 28.32 15.74 -6.21
N GLU A 121 28.32 15.66 -4.88
CA GLU A 121 29.55 15.69 -4.08
C GLU A 121 30.44 14.44 -4.29
N GLU A 122 29.85 13.27 -4.56
CA GLU A 122 30.61 12.06 -4.87
C GLU A 122 31.24 12.09 -6.27
N GLU A 123 30.59 12.75 -7.24
CA GLU A 123 31.17 12.98 -8.57
C GLU A 123 32.31 14.00 -8.53
N GLU A 124 32.21 15.06 -7.72
CA GLU A 124 33.24 16.09 -7.59
C GLU A 124 34.51 15.58 -6.89
N LYS A 125 34.39 14.64 -5.93
CA LYS A 125 35.53 14.00 -5.25
C LYS A 125 36.28 12.95 -6.10
N LYS A 126 35.73 12.58 -7.27
CA LYS A 126 36.34 11.62 -8.21
C LYS A 126 37.19 12.29 -9.29
N HIS A 127 37.19 13.62 -9.38
CA HIS A 127 38.00 14.41 -10.30
C HIS A 127 39.22 15.04 -9.60
#